data_AF-A0A7C5GXE3-F1
#
_entry.id   AF-A0A7C5GXE3-F1
#
_cell.length_a   1.000
_cell.length_b   1.000
_cell.length_c   1.000
_cell.angle_alpha   90.00
_cell.angle_beta   90.00
_cell.angle_gamma   90.00
#
_symmetry.space_group_name_H-M   'P 1'
#
loop_
_entity.id
_entity.type
_entity.pdbx_description
1 polymer ?
#
loop_
_entity_poly.entity_id
_entity_poly.type
_entity_poly.pdbx_seq_one_letter_code
_entity_poly.pdbx_strand_id
1 'polypeptide(L)'
;MEMQIEKLVTLLRQHLVVQGELLALLEQQHLDILASNVDQTLVSTAQIQVVCKKITEMRAQILKEFGIPVWETQRKLNEDSTLFRHIPEEYSPLVVALIEEMRNLNTKIQTQLAQNIQALAVSTAKMKEILCS
;
A
#
# COMPACT_ATOMS: atom_id res chain seq x y z
N MET A 1 9.52 -8.82 26.17
CA MET A 1 8.87 -7.57 25.70
C MET A 1 9.66 -7.01 24.52
N GLU A 2 10.97 -6.78 24.65
CA GLU A 2 11.88 -6.39 23.54
C GLU A 2 11.71 -7.24 22.27
N MET A 3 11.73 -8.57 22.40
CA MET A 3 11.55 -9.51 21.28
C MET A 3 10.23 -9.31 20.50
N GLN A 4 9.15 -8.84 21.16
CA GLN A 4 7.89 -8.58 20.47
C GLN A 4 7.92 -7.26 19.68
N ILE A 5 8.62 -6.24 20.18
CA ILE A 5 8.74 -4.95 19.49
C ILE A 5 9.66 -5.06 18.28
N GLU A 6 10.77 -5.79 18.39
CA GLU A 6 11.64 -6.08 17.24
C GLU A 6 10.87 -6.79 16.12
N LYS A 7 10.00 -7.73 16.50
CA LYS A 7 9.10 -8.41 15.55
C LYS A 7 8.12 -7.44 14.90
N LEU A 8 7.48 -6.55 15.68
CA LEU A 8 6.60 -5.51 15.15
C LEU A 8 7.34 -4.62 14.15
N VAL A 9 8.50 -4.08 14.54
CA VAL A 9 9.34 -3.24 13.67
C VAL A 9 9.70 -3.96 12.38
N THR A 10 10.04 -5.25 12.46
CA THR A 10 10.35 -6.08 11.30
C THR A 10 9.15 -6.21 10.37
N LEU A 11 7.97 -6.51 10.91
CA LEU A 11 6.73 -6.62 10.13
C LEU A 11 6.33 -5.29 9.49
N LEU A 12 6.47 -4.17 10.21
CA LEU A 12 6.21 -2.83 9.67
C LEU A 12 7.15 -2.47 8.52
N ARG A 13 8.45 -2.77 8.66
CA ARG A 13 9.44 -2.57 7.59
C ARG A 13 9.12 -3.43 6.37
N GLN A 14 8.83 -4.71 6.58
CA GLN A 14 8.43 -5.60 5.49
C GLN A 14 7.16 -5.08 4.80
N HIS A 15 6.17 -4.61 5.57
CA HIS A 15 4.92 -4.09 5.02
C HIS A 15 5.17 -2.84 4.16
N LEU A 16 6.06 -1.94 4.61
CA LEU A 16 6.49 -0.76 3.86
C LEU A 16 7.17 -1.15 2.54
N VAL A 17 8.05 -2.15 2.54
CA VAL A 17 8.68 -2.67 1.31
C VAL A 17 7.63 -3.17 0.32
N VAL A 18 6.68 -3.98 0.79
CA VAL A 18 5.61 -4.53 -0.07
C VAL A 18 4.68 -3.44 -0.61
N GLN A 19 4.41 -2.39 0.17
CA GLN A 19 3.69 -1.23 -0.34
C GLN A 19 4.50 -0.46 -1.39
N GLY A 20 5.83 -0.39 -1.25
CA GLY A 20 6.70 0.18 -2.26
C GLY A 20 6.68 -0.62 -3.57
N GLU A 21 6.71 -1.95 -3.47
CA GLU A 21 6.51 -2.87 -4.60
C GLU A 21 5.18 -2.59 -5.31
N LEU A 22 4.09 -2.41 -4.55
CA LEU A 22 2.78 -2.08 -5.12
C LEU A 22 2.79 -0.75 -5.88
N LEU A 23 3.40 0.29 -5.31
CA LEU A 23 3.48 1.59 -5.96
C LEU A 23 4.24 1.49 -7.30
N ALA A 24 5.39 0.83 -7.30
CA ALA A 24 6.18 0.64 -8.53
C ALA A 24 5.39 -0.13 -9.61
N LEU A 25 4.64 -1.16 -9.22
CA LEU A 25 3.77 -1.89 -10.15
C LEU A 25 2.64 -1.03 -10.71
N LEU A 26 2.04 -0.15 -9.89
CA LEU A 26 1.01 0.77 -10.34
C LEU A 26 1.57 1.84 -11.29
N GLU A 27 2.76 2.37 -11.01
CA GLU A 27 3.47 3.31 -11.90
C GLU A 27 3.82 2.63 -13.23
N GLN A 28 4.32 1.40 -13.20
CA GLN A 28 4.60 0.62 -14.42
C GLN A 28 3.33 0.37 -15.23
N GLN A 29 2.25 -0.08 -14.58
CA GLN A 29 0.96 -0.28 -15.24
C GLN A 29 0.45 1.02 -15.88
N HIS A 30 0.67 2.18 -15.24
CA HIS A 30 0.30 3.48 -15.81
C HIS A 30 0.96 3.71 -17.16
N LEU A 31 2.29 3.48 -17.22
CA LEU A 31 3.06 3.62 -18.45
C LEU A 31 2.57 2.65 -19.53
N ASP A 32 2.26 1.41 -19.16
CA ASP A 32 1.73 0.40 -20.11
C ASP A 32 0.34 0.79 -20.65
N ILE A 33 -0.53 1.37 -19.82
CA ILE A 33 -1.83 1.90 -20.25
C ILE A 33 -1.65 3.05 -21.24
N LEU A 34 -0.76 4.01 -20.93
CA LEU A 34 -0.49 5.15 -21.82
C LEU A 34 0.12 4.70 -23.15
N ALA A 35 0.98 3.68 -23.12
CA ALA A 35 1.56 3.05 -24.31
C ALA A 35 0.58 2.15 -25.08
N SER A 36 -0.66 1.97 -24.59
CA SER A 36 -1.65 1.04 -25.16
C SER A 36 -1.15 -0.40 -25.24
N ASN A 37 -0.27 -0.80 -24.31
CA ASN A 37 0.27 -2.16 -24.22
C ASN A 37 -0.67 -3.03 -23.38
N VAL A 38 -1.68 -3.61 -24.05
CA VAL A 38 -2.75 -4.38 -23.40
C VAL A 38 -2.20 -5.61 -22.68
N ASP A 39 -1.29 -6.35 -23.31
CA ASP A 39 -0.73 -7.57 -22.73
C ASP A 39 0.06 -7.26 -21.44
N GLN A 40 0.88 -6.20 -21.45
CA GLN A 40 1.60 -5.81 -20.23
C GLN A 40 0.69 -5.24 -19.16
N THR A 41 -0.34 -4.47 -19.54
CA THR A 41 -1.35 -4.01 -18.59
C THR A 41 -2.01 -5.18 -17.85
N LEU A 42 -2.30 -6.29 -18.55
CA LEU A 42 -2.86 -7.49 -17.95
C LEU A 42 -1.86 -8.21 -17.03
N VAL A 43 -0.59 -8.31 -17.44
CA VAL A 43 0.48 -8.88 -16.62
C VAL A 43 0.66 -8.08 -15.31
N SER A 44 0.75 -6.75 -15.39
CA SER A 44 0.85 -5.89 -14.22
C SER A 44 -0.36 -6.01 -13.32
N THR A 45 -1.57 -6.18 -13.88
CA THR A 45 -2.80 -6.39 -13.08
C THR A 45 -2.70 -7.66 -12.23
N ALA A 46 -2.24 -8.77 -12.80
CA ALA A 46 -2.05 -10.01 -12.07
C ALA A 46 -0.99 -9.87 -10.95
N GLN A 47 0.11 -9.18 -11.24
CA GLN A 47 1.15 -8.90 -10.24
C GLN A 47 0.64 -8.03 -9.10
N ILE A 48 -0.10 -6.95 -9.43
CA ILE A 48 -0.76 -6.07 -8.44
C ILE A 48 -1.69 -6.89 -7.54
N GLN A 49 -2.48 -7.81 -8.10
CA GLN A 49 -3.37 -8.66 -7.31
C GLN A 49 -2.60 -9.52 -6.29
N VAL A 50 -1.47 -10.12 -6.69
CA VAL A 50 -0.61 -10.91 -5.80
C VAL A 50 -0.08 -10.04 -4.65
N VAL A 51 0.41 -8.84 -4.96
CA VAL A 51 0.93 -7.92 -3.94
C VAL A 51 -0.17 -7.42 -3.00
N CYS A 52 -1.36 -7.10 -3.52
CA CYS A 52 -2.52 -6.73 -2.71
C CYS A 52 -2.93 -7.83 -1.72
N LYS A 53 -2.88 -9.09 -2.14
CA LYS A 53 -3.13 -10.24 -1.26
C LYS A 53 -2.09 -10.29 -0.13
N LYS A 54 -0.81 -10.17 -0.46
CA LYS A 54 0.29 -10.13 0.53
C LYS A 54 0.11 -9.00 1.53
N ILE A 55 -0.26 -7.79 1.08
CA ILE A 55 -0.56 -6.65 1.96
C ILE A 55 -1.71 -6.99 2.92
N THR A 56 -2.77 -7.61 2.42
CA THR A 56 -3.94 -7.99 3.24
C THR A 56 -3.56 -9.00 4.32
N GLU A 57 -2.78 -10.01 3.96
CA GLU A 57 -2.28 -11.04 4.89
C GLU A 57 -1.38 -10.44 5.98
N MET A 58 -0.46 -9.54 5.59
CA MET A 58 0.41 -8.85 6.53
C MET A 58 -0.35 -7.93 7.49
N ARG A 59 -1.36 -7.20 6.99
CA ARG A 59 -2.25 -6.39 7.84
C ARG A 59 -2.99 -7.25 8.84
N ALA A 60 -3.56 -8.37 8.39
CA ALA A 60 -4.23 -9.31 9.29
C ALA A 60 -3.28 -9.88 10.34
N GLN A 61 -2.03 -10.17 9.97
CA GLN A 61 -1.01 -10.64 10.90
C GLN A 61 -0.66 -9.58 11.96
N ILE A 62 -0.37 -8.35 11.56
CA ILE A 62 -0.02 -7.27 12.50
C ILE A 62 -1.17 -7.00 13.47
N LEU A 63 -2.42 -6.97 12.98
CA LEU A 63 -3.58 -6.79 13.86
C LEU A 63 -3.76 -7.97 14.81
N LYS A 64 -3.63 -9.21 14.32
CA LYS A 64 -3.80 -10.40 15.16
C LYS A 64 -2.74 -10.47 16.26
N GLU A 65 -1.49 -10.15 15.95
CA GLU A 65 -0.38 -10.30 16.88
C GLU A 65 -0.20 -9.13 17.84
N PHE A 66 -0.53 -7.90 17.41
CA PHE A 66 -0.25 -6.69 18.17
C PHE A 66 -1.50 -5.86 18.49
N GLY A 67 -2.67 -6.22 17.95
CA GLY A 67 -3.90 -5.44 18.13
C GLY A 67 -3.87 -4.08 17.43
N ILE A 68 -2.97 -3.90 16.45
CA ILE A 68 -2.70 -2.61 15.81
C ILE A 68 -3.35 -2.56 14.42
N PRO A 69 -4.39 -1.72 14.21
CA PRO A 69 -4.91 -1.45 12.89
C PRO A 69 -4.06 -0.39 12.19
N VAL A 70 -2.84 -0.75 11.76
CA VAL A 70 -1.89 0.19 11.11
C VAL A 70 -2.43 0.88 9.86
N TRP A 71 -3.51 0.37 9.27
CA TRP A 71 -4.16 0.90 8.07
C TRP A 71 -5.30 1.89 8.36
N GLU A 72 -5.78 2.00 9.60
CA GLU A 72 -6.86 2.95 10.00
C GLU A 72 -6.32 4.34 10.37
N THR A 73 -5.01 4.54 10.24
CA THR A 73 -4.29 5.73 10.70
C THR A 73 -4.46 6.96 9.79
N GLN A 74 -5.64 7.15 9.18
CA GLN A 74 -6.08 8.49 8.76
C GLN A 74 -6.39 9.39 9.98
N ARG A 75 -6.59 8.82 11.17
CA ARG A 75 -6.54 9.57 12.42
C ARG A 75 -5.08 9.93 12.76
N LYS A 76 -4.87 11.19 13.20
CA LYS A 76 -3.59 11.62 13.79
C LYS A 76 -3.18 10.59 14.85
N LEU A 77 -1.97 10.05 14.72
CA LEU A 77 -1.33 9.29 15.78
C LEU A 77 -1.05 10.30 16.89
N ASN A 78 -1.99 10.47 17.79
CA ASN A 78 -1.68 11.16 19.03
C ASN A 78 -0.84 10.18 19.87
N GLU A 79 0.17 10.70 20.57
CA GLU A 79 0.99 9.93 21.53
C GLU A 79 0.12 9.23 22.58
N ASP A 80 -1.09 9.75 22.84
CA ASP A 80 -2.14 9.16 23.69
C ASP A 80 -2.89 7.97 23.07
N SER A 81 -2.65 7.64 21.80
CA SER A 81 -3.30 6.47 21.20
C SER A 81 -2.85 5.22 21.97
N THR A 82 -3.81 4.36 22.30
CA THR A 82 -3.62 3.13 23.08
C THR A 82 -2.52 2.23 22.54
N LEU A 83 -2.13 2.44 21.28
CA LEU A 83 -0.99 1.86 20.57
C LEU A 83 0.36 2.10 21.25
N PHE A 84 0.63 3.30 21.74
CA PHE A 84 1.96 3.66 22.26
C PHE A 84 2.17 3.31 23.73
N ARG A 85 1.08 3.01 24.47
CA ARG A 85 1.17 2.64 25.90
C ARG A 85 1.98 1.37 26.17
N HIS A 86 2.19 0.55 25.15
CA HIS A 86 2.92 -0.73 25.25
C HIS A 86 4.24 -0.73 24.46
N ILE A 87 4.61 0.39 23.85
CA ILE A 87 5.86 0.54 23.11
C ILE A 87 6.85 1.24 24.04
N PRO A 88 8.03 0.65 24.33
CA PRO A 88 9.06 1.31 25.11
C PRO A 88 9.47 2.62 24.46
N GLU A 89 9.77 3.62 25.29
CA GLU A 89 10.04 4.99 24.83
C GLU A 89 11.16 5.04 23.78
N GLU A 90 12.16 4.18 23.88
CA GLU A 90 13.27 4.06 22.93
C GLU A 90 12.86 3.59 21.52
N TYR A 91 11.79 2.78 21.40
CA TYR A 91 11.27 2.30 20.12
C TYR A 91 10.15 3.17 19.56
N SER A 92 9.53 4.01 20.39
CA SER A 92 8.41 4.86 20.00
C SER A 92 8.71 5.72 18.76
N PRO A 93 9.84 6.47 18.68
CA PRO A 93 10.15 7.28 17.51
C PRO A 93 10.24 6.46 16.21
N LEU A 94 10.83 5.27 16.27
CA LEU A 94 10.98 4.40 15.10
C LEU A 94 9.62 3.86 14.64
N VAL A 95 8.77 3.41 15.56
CA VAL A 95 7.44 2.89 15.21
C VAL A 95 6.57 4.02 14.64
N VAL A 96 6.60 5.21 15.25
CA VAL A 96 5.91 6.40 14.71
C VAL A 96 6.37 6.68 13.29
N ALA A 97 7.68 6.79 13.06
CA ALA A 97 8.23 7.08 11.74
C ALA A 97 7.81 6.03 10.69
N LEU A 98 7.83 4.74 11.04
CA LEU A 98 7.39 3.67 10.13
C LEU A 98 5.91 3.79 9.77
N ILE A 99 5.04 4.11 10.72
CA ILE A 99 3.61 4.27 10.44
C ILE A 99 3.36 5.53 9.61
N GLU A 100 4.09 6.62 9.87
CA GLU A 100 4.01 7.84 9.07
C GLU A 100 4.45 7.62 7.63
N GLU A 101 5.58 6.93 7.42
CA GLU A 101 6.03 6.55 6.08
C GLU A 101 5.00 5.65 5.37
N MET A 102 4.44 4.66 6.06
CA MET A 102 3.36 3.84 5.51
C MET A 102 2.13 4.66 5.13
N ARG A 103 1.78 5.69 5.90
CA ARG A 103 0.67 6.61 5.58
C ARG A 103 0.98 7.40 4.31
N ASN A 104 2.15 8.02 4.23
CA ASN A 104 2.59 8.78 3.07
C ASN A 104 2.58 7.92 1.80
N LEU A 105 3.06 6.68 1.92
CA LEU A 105 3.09 5.72 0.84
C LEU A 105 1.68 5.28 0.40
N ASN A 106 0.77 5.05 1.35
CA ASN A 106 -0.64 4.78 1.02
C ASN A 106 -1.29 5.93 0.25
N THR A 107 -1.01 7.18 0.60
CA THR A 107 -1.51 8.34 -0.15
C THR A 107 -1.00 8.30 -1.60
N LYS A 108 0.29 8.04 -1.81
CA LYS A 108 0.87 7.90 -3.16
C LYS A 108 0.22 6.76 -3.95
N ILE A 109 0.03 5.59 -3.33
CA ILE A 109 -0.65 4.43 -3.93
C ILE A 109 -2.08 4.80 -4.34
N GLN A 110 -2.83 5.49 -3.48
CA GLN A 110 -4.20 5.92 -3.78
C GLN A 110 -4.25 6.90 -4.96
N THR A 111 -3.33 7.87 -4.98
CA THR A 111 -3.19 8.81 -6.10
C THR A 111 -2.87 8.08 -7.40
N GLN A 112 -1.90 7.16 -7.39
CA GLN A 112 -1.51 6.41 -8.59
C GLN A 112 -2.62 5.49 -9.08
N LEU A 113 -3.32 4.82 -8.16
CA LEU A 113 -4.48 3.99 -8.51
C LEU A 113 -5.58 4.80 -9.19
N ALA A 114 -5.88 6.01 -8.68
CA ALA A 114 -6.85 6.90 -9.30
C ALA A 114 -6.44 7.32 -10.73
N GLN A 115 -5.14 7.58 -10.94
CA GLN A 115 -4.60 7.88 -12.27
C GLN A 115 -4.75 6.68 -13.23
N ASN A 116 -4.46 5.46 -12.78
CA ASN A 116 -4.61 4.26 -13.62
C ASN A 116 -6.07 4.01 -13.99
N ILE A 117 -7.00 4.15 -13.04
CA ILE A 117 -8.44 4.03 -13.29
C ILE A 117 -8.88 5.03 -14.36
N GLN A 118 -8.46 6.30 -14.25
CA GLN A 118 -8.79 7.32 -15.23
C GLN A 118 -8.21 7.01 -16.62
N ALA A 119 -6.95 6.58 -16.68
CA ALA A 119 -6.28 6.24 -17.95
C ALA A 119 -6.95 5.05 -18.65
N LEU A 120 -7.33 4.01 -17.90
CA LEU A 120 -8.10 2.87 -18.40
C LEU A 120 -9.48 3.28 -18.91
N ALA A 121 -10.19 4.15 -18.18
CA ALA A 121 -11.50 4.66 -18.61
C ALA A 121 -11.41 5.42 -19.94
N VAL A 122 -10.38 6.24 -20.13
CA VAL A 122 -10.15 6.95 -21.40
C VAL A 122 -9.78 5.98 -22.52
N SER A 123 -8.90 5.01 -22.26
CA SER A 123 -8.48 4.01 -23.26
C SER A 123 -9.66 3.15 -23.74
N THR A 124 -10.49 2.69 -22.81
CA THR A 124 -11.71 1.91 -23.12
C THR A 124 -12.76 2.72 -23.87
N ALA A 125 -12.96 4.01 -23.54
CA ALA A 125 -13.85 4.88 -24.28
C ALA A 125 -13.43 5.04 -25.75
N LYS A 126 -12.14 5.27 -26.01
CA LYS A 126 -11.60 5.34 -27.37
C LYS A 126 -11.79 4.04 -28.15
N MET A 127 -11.54 2.90 -27.51
CA MET A 127 -11.76 1.60 -28.14
C MET A 127 -13.22 1.38 -28.52
N LYS A 128 -14.16 1.80 -27.66
CA LYS A 128 -15.60 1.75 -27.95
C LYS A 128 -15.97 2.64 -29.13
N GLU A 129 -15.43 3.86 -29.21
CA GLU A 129 -15.66 4.74 -30.35
C GLU A 129 -15.20 4.09 -31.67
N ILE A 130 -14.02 3.47 -31.69
CA ILE A 130 -13.47 2.80 -32.88
C ILE A 130 -14.30 1.58 -33.28
N LEU A 131 -14.77 0.77 -32.31
CA LEU A 131 -15.51 -0.46 -32.61
C LEU A 131 -16.99 -0.25 -32.93
N CYS A 132 -17.56 0.90 -32.56
CA CYS A 132 -18.97 1.22 -32.75
C CYS A 132 -19.22 2.34 -33.78
N SER A 133 -18.16 2.81 -34.47
CA SER A 133 -18.26 3.68 -35.65
C SER A 133 -18.17 2.86 -36.94
#